data_AF-C4VB07-F1
#
_entry.id   AF-C4VB07-F1
#
_cell.length_a   1.000
_cell.length_b   1.000
_cell.length_c   1.000
_cell.angle_alpha   90.00
_cell.angle_beta   90.00
_cell.angle_gamma   90.00
#
_symmetry.space_group_name_H-M   'P 1'
#
loop_
_entity.id
_entity.type
_entity.pdbx_description
1 polymer ?
#
loop_
_entity_poly.entity_id
_entity_poly.type
_entity_poly.pdbx_seq_one_letter_code
_entity_poly.pdbx_strand_id
1 'polypeptide(L)'
;MFIFHIFMLLNFYTNFIISTSFDNLSTVTKSDFYDPSTFMIYVYYNRPDQDCPLCKKFNEKISELPIPIKKINFFTEPFLASHLYIFEFPTFIIRHKLKSYVIRATTVDELFNVVENNKWVNLKPFYALFNPTTYFTKIYAYFYFLFYYFIEYLSDYIEKVPSCVVNGILTFIICYLVISIVNIFKNK
;
A
#
# COMPACT_ATOMS: atom_id res chain seq x y z
N MET A 1 -34.28 -28.17 3.11
CA MET A 1 -34.22 -26.76 3.56
C MET A 1 -33.27 -26.55 4.75
N PHE A 2 -33.31 -27.39 5.80
CA PHE A 2 -32.45 -27.25 7.00
C PHE A 2 -30.93 -27.31 6.74
N ILE A 3 -30.47 -28.20 5.84
CA ILE A 3 -29.03 -28.37 5.51
C ILE A 3 -28.45 -27.11 4.84
N PHE A 4 -29.25 -26.41 4.03
CA PHE A 4 -28.83 -25.18 3.35
C PHE A 4 -28.59 -24.03 4.34
N HIS A 5 -29.42 -23.92 5.39
CA HIS A 5 -29.22 -22.92 6.44
C HIS A 5 -27.99 -23.20 7.31
N ILE A 6 -27.70 -24.48 7.59
CA ILE A 6 -26.47 -24.87 8.28
C ILE A 6 -25.24 -24.49 7.44
N PHE A 7 -25.28 -24.71 6.13
CA PHE A 7 -24.19 -24.36 5.22
C PHE A 7 -24.00 -22.83 5.10
N MET A 8 -25.09 -22.06 5.06
CA MET A 8 -25.04 -20.59 5.06
C MET A 8 -24.49 -20.02 6.37
N LEU A 9 -24.89 -20.60 7.52
CA LEU A 9 -24.35 -20.21 8.83
C LEU A 9 -22.85 -20.53 8.96
N LEU A 10 -22.41 -21.71 8.50
CA LEU A 10 -21.00 -22.09 8.51
C LEU A 10 -20.14 -21.14 7.66
N ASN A 11 -20.60 -20.76 6.46
CA ASN A 11 -19.89 -19.78 5.62
C ASN A 11 -19.87 -18.37 6.22
N PHE A 12 -20.92 -17.99 6.97
CA PHE A 12 -20.93 -16.69 7.64
C PHE A 12 -19.92 -16.65 8.81
N TYR A 13 -19.84 -17.73 9.57
CA TYR A 13 -18.89 -17.85 10.68
C TYR A 13 -17.43 -17.88 10.22
N THR A 14 -17.09 -18.59 9.13
CA THR A 14 -15.70 -18.64 8.64
C THR A 14 -15.23 -17.27 8.15
N ASN A 15 -16.06 -16.52 7.42
CA ASN A 15 -15.71 -15.17 6.97
C ASN A 15 -15.56 -14.18 8.12
N PHE A 16 -16.36 -14.31 9.18
CA PHE A 16 -16.26 -13.43 10.35
C PHE A 16 -14.98 -13.70 11.17
N ILE A 17 -14.58 -14.97 11.33
CA ILE A 17 -13.37 -15.32 12.09
C ILE A 17 -12.11 -14.80 11.40
N ILE A 18 -12.02 -14.89 10.07
CA ILE A 18 -10.84 -14.46 9.30
C ILE A 18 -10.63 -12.93 9.41
N SER A 19 -11.71 -12.13 9.41
CA SER A 19 -11.61 -10.67 9.60
C SER A 19 -11.02 -10.27 10.96
N THR A 20 -11.36 -10.98 12.04
CA THR A 20 -10.92 -10.58 13.38
C THR A 20 -9.40 -10.69 13.59
N SER A 21 -8.73 -11.62 12.91
CA SER A 21 -7.30 -11.84 13.08
C SER A 21 -6.47 -10.66 12.59
N PHE A 22 -6.82 -10.11 11.42
CA PHE A 22 -6.18 -8.93 10.88
C PHE A 22 -6.40 -7.71 11.77
N ASP A 23 -7.63 -7.53 12.26
CA ASP A 23 -8.00 -6.39 13.10
C ASP A 23 -7.22 -6.35 14.41
N ASN A 24 -6.88 -7.51 14.96
CA ASN A 24 -6.07 -7.67 16.18
C ASN A 24 -4.57 -7.39 16.01
N LEU A 25 -4.05 -7.24 14.79
CA LEU A 25 -2.64 -6.90 14.59
C LEU A 25 -2.31 -5.52 15.17
N SER A 26 -1.20 -5.44 15.90
CA SER A 26 -0.73 -4.16 16.45
C SER A 26 -0.43 -3.14 15.36
N THR A 27 -0.72 -1.86 15.63
CA THR A 27 -0.41 -0.76 14.70
C THR A 27 1.03 -0.31 14.89
N VAL A 28 1.70 0.09 13.80
CA VAL A 28 3.03 0.70 13.87
C VAL A 28 2.97 2.02 14.63
N THR A 29 3.93 2.22 15.52
CA THR A 29 4.12 3.44 16.31
C THR A 29 5.50 4.05 16.04
N LYS A 30 5.71 5.30 16.45
CA LYS A 30 7.01 5.98 16.28
C LYS A 30 8.16 5.26 17.01
N SER A 31 7.89 4.65 18.17
CA SER A 31 8.90 3.92 18.94
C SER A 31 9.40 2.67 18.23
N ASP A 32 8.60 2.08 17.35
CA ASP A 32 8.97 0.85 16.62
C ASP A 32 10.13 1.07 15.66
N PHE A 33 10.33 2.31 15.19
CA PHE A 33 11.48 2.64 14.35
C PHE A 33 12.81 2.63 15.13
N TYR A 34 12.76 2.63 16.46
CA TYR A 34 13.92 2.55 17.34
C TYR A 34 14.10 1.15 17.96
N ASP A 35 13.16 0.24 17.74
CA ASP A 35 13.21 -1.12 18.26
C ASP A 35 14.19 -1.99 17.44
N PRO A 36 15.22 -2.60 18.07
CA PRO A 36 16.13 -3.52 17.39
C PRO A 36 15.54 -4.92 17.14
N SER A 37 14.37 -5.23 17.70
CA SER A 37 13.69 -6.52 17.57
C SER A 37 13.34 -6.85 16.11
N THR A 38 13.09 -8.14 15.85
CA THR A 38 12.67 -8.60 14.52
C THR A 38 11.16 -8.58 14.42
N PHE A 39 10.63 -7.80 13.49
CA PHE A 39 9.19 -7.78 13.19
C PHE A 39 8.95 -7.35 11.74
N MET A 40 7.79 -7.68 11.20
CA MET A 40 7.35 -7.24 9.90
C MET A 40 6.41 -6.05 10.03
N ILE A 41 6.66 -5.01 9.23
CA ILE A 41 5.72 -3.92 8.98
C ILE A 41 4.93 -4.26 7.73
N TYR A 42 3.61 -4.36 7.89
CA TYR A 42 2.66 -4.50 6.79
C TYR A 42 2.04 -3.14 6.47
N VAL A 43 2.48 -2.55 5.35
CA VAL A 43 1.96 -1.29 4.83
C VAL A 43 0.83 -1.59 3.85
N TYR A 44 -0.36 -1.12 4.16
CA TYR A 44 -1.53 -1.30 3.30
C TYR A 44 -2.24 0.03 3.07
N TYR A 45 -3.13 0.06 2.06
CA TYR A 45 -3.98 1.20 1.78
C TYR A 45 -5.43 0.74 1.86
N ASN A 46 -6.23 1.40 2.70
CA ASN A 46 -7.65 1.15 2.82
C ASN A 46 -8.41 2.46 3.05
N ARG A 47 -9.28 2.83 2.11
CA ARG A 47 -10.17 3.99 2.13
C ARG A 47 -11.61 3.50 1.99
N PRO A 48 -12.62 4.12 2.63
CA PRO A 48 -14.01 3.65 2.57
C PRO A 48 -14.56 3.42 1.15
N ASP A 49 -14.15 4.26 0.20
CA ASP A 49 -14.66 4.25 -1.18
C ASP A 49 -13.68 3.63 -2.20
N GLN A 50 -12.49 3.22 -1.75
CA GLN A 50 -11.48 2.63 -2.62
C GLN A 50 -10.97 1.33 -2.02
N ASP A 51 -11.28 0.25 -2.72
CA ASP A 51 -10.81 -1.08 -2.35
C ASP A 51 -9.40 -1.33 -2.91
N CYS A 52 -8.55 -1.96 -2.11
CA CYS A 52 -7.30 -2.56 -2.55
C CYS A 52 -7.47 -4.09 -2.58
N PRO A 53 -7.87 -4.68 -3.72
CA PRO A 53 -8.17 -6.12 -3.80
C PRO A 53 -6.97 -6.99 -3.41
N LEU A 54 -5.76 -6.55 -3.74
CA LEU A 54 -4.55 -7.25 -3.35
C LEU A 54 -4.33 -7.18 -1.83
N CYS A 55 -4.55 -6.03 -1.21
CA CYS A 55 -4.47 -5.88 0.24
C CYS A 55 -5.46 -6.82 0.95
N LYS A 56 -6.71 -6.94 0.45
CA LYS A 56 -7.70 -7.88 1.00
C LYS A 56 -7.19 -9.32 1.01
N LYS A 57 -6.63 -9.80 -0.11
CA LYS A 57 -6.06 -11.16 -0.20
C LYS A 57 -4.96 -11.40 0.84
N PHE A 58 -4.13 -10.40 1.10
CA PHE A 58 -3.10 -10.52 2.13
C PHE A 58 -3.70 -10.46 3.54
N ASN A 59 -4.65 -9.57 3.82
CA ASN A 59 -5.30 -9.44 5.14
C ASN A 59 -5.86 -10.76 5.66
N GLU A 60 -6.40 -11.60 4.76
CA GLU A 60 -6.99 -12.90 5.12
C GLU A 60 -5.98 -13.87 5.77
N LYS A 61 -4.71 -13.82 5.36
CA LYS A 61 -3.70 -14.82 5.77
C LYS A 61 -2.50 -14.23 6.49
N ILE A 62 -2.31 -12.92 6.44
CA ILE A 62 -1.06 -12.29 6.91
C ILE A 62 -0.73 -12.64 8.36
N SER A 63 -1.74 -12.79 9.23
CA SER A 63 -1.58 -13.14 10.64
C SER A 63 -1.02 -14.55 10.89
N GLU A 64 -1.01 -15.42 9.89
CA GLU A 64 -0.51 -16.80 10.01
C GLU A 64 1.02 -16.87 9.88
N LEU A 65 1.69 -15.80 9.45
CA LEU A 65 3.15 -15.78 9.29
C LEU A 65 3.87 -15.95 10.64
N PRO A 66 5.00 -16.69 10.69
CA PRO A 66 5.73 -16.99 11.92
C PRO A 66 6.64 -15.83 12.37
N ILE A 67 6.23 -14.58 12.17
CA ILE A 67 6.97 -13.37 12.55
C ILE A 67 6.00 -12.35 13.16
N PRO A 68 6.37 -11.62 14.23
CA PRO A 68 5.52 -10.55 14.75
C PRO A 68 5.20 -9.51 13.67
N ILE A 69 3.94 -9.10 13.55
CA ILE A 69 3.47 -8.21 12.50
C ILE A 69 2.89 -6.95 13.12
N LYS A 70 3.30 -5.80 12.58
CA LYS A 70 2.71 -4.50 12.84
C LYS A 70 2.12 -3.95 11.56
N LYS A 71 0.87 -3.50 11.58
CA LYS A 71 0.19 -2.95 10.40
C LYS A 71 0.20 -1.42 10.42
N ILE A 72 0.19 -0.81 9.25
CA ILE A 72 -0.03 0.62 9.09
C ILE A 72 -0.86 0.88 7.84
N ASN A 73 -1.99 1.55 8.03
CA ASN A 73 -2.80 2.03 6.91
C ASN A 73 -2.22 3.37 6.47
N PHE A 74 -1.75 3.43 5.24
CA PHE A 74 -1.20 4.65 4.65
C PHE A 74 -2.25 5.78 4.60
N PHE A 75 -3.52 5.44 4.40
CA PHE A 75 -4.60 6.44 4.34
C PHE A 75 -4.85 7.12 5.70
N THR A 76 -4.90 6.36 6.80
CA THR A 76 -5.20 6.94 8.12
C THR A 76 -3.96 7.52 8.81
N GLU A 77 -2.77 6.99 8.53
CA GLU A 77 -1.51 7.40 9.15
C GLU A 77 -0.45 7.79 8.10
N PRO A 78 -0.75 8.70 7.16
CA PRO A 78 0.11 8.98 6.00
C PRO A 78 1.46 9.54 6.42
N PHE A 79 1.52 10.35 7.48
CA PHE A 79 2.79 10.91 7.95
C PHE A 79 3.75 9.83 8.47
N LEU A 80 3.25 8.89 9.26
CA LEU A 80 4.07 7.82 9.79
C LEU A 80 4.49 6.84 8.67
N ALA A 81 3.55 6.50 7.79
CA ALA A 81 3.82 5.63 6.65
C ALA A 81 4.82 6.26 5.64
N SER A 82 4.81 7.60 5.51
CA SER A 82 5.75 8.34 4.67
C SER A 82 7.22 8.16 5.08
N HIS A 83 7.51 7.78 6.33
CA HIS A 83 8.88 7.46 6.77
C HIS A 83 9.42 6.16 6.16
N LEU A 84 8.55 5.34 5.57
CA LEU A 84 8.91 4.04 4.98
C LEU A 84 9.25 4.14 3.48
N TYR A 85 9.07 5.30 2.85
CA TYR A 85 9.34 5.54 1.41
C TYR A 85 8.60 4.59 0.46
N ILE A 86 7.36 4.25 0.80
CA ILE A 86 6.55 3.30 0.03
C ILE A 86 5.47 4.02 -0.77
N PHE A 87 5.34 3.61 -2.03
CA PHE A 87 4.33 4.08 -3.00
C PHE A 87 3.47 2.96 -3.56
N GLU A 88 3.82 1.71 -3.27
CA GLU A 88 3.16 0.52 -3.79
C GLU A 88 2.46 -0.19 -2.62
N PHE A 89 1.22 -0.60 -2.82
CA PHE A 89 0.44 -1.28 -1.79
C PHE A 89 -0.10 -2.63 -2.32
N PRO A 90 -0.04 -3.69 -1.50
CA PRO A 90 0.60 -3.75 -0.20
C PRO A 90 2.14 -3.79 -0.29
N THR A 91 2.82 -3.38 0.79
CA THR A 91 4.27 -3.55 0.94
C THR A 91 4.61 -4.18 2.28
N PHE A 92 5.60 -5.06 2.28
CA PHE A 92 6.07 -5.77 3.46
C PHE A 92 7.52 -5.38 3.76
N ILE A 93 7.80 -4.97 4.99
CA ILE A 93 9.13 -4.54 5.40
C ILE A 93 9.52 -5.30 6.66
N ILE A 94 10.54 -6.14 6.59
CA ILE A 94 11.10 -6.74 7.81
C ILE A 94 12.08 -5.76 8.43
N ARG A 95 11.84 -5.43 9.70
CA ARG A 95 12.78 -4.72 10.57
C ARG A 95 13.58 -5.76 11.32
N HIS A 96 14.91 -5.65 11.25
CA HIS A 96 15.82 -6.51 12.00
C HIS A 96 17.10 -5.73 12.34
N LYS A 97 17.44 -5.62 13.63
CA LYS A 97 18.63 -4.88 14.09
C LYS A 97 18.73 -3.47 13.50
N LEU A 98 17.61 -2.73 13.54
CA LEU A 98 17.47 -1.37 12.98
C LEU A 98 17.67 -1.25 11.45
N LYS A 99 17.75 -2.36 10.73
CA LYS A 99 17.76 -2.40 9.26
C LYS A 99 16.37 -2.76 8.75
N SER A 100 16.04 -2.24 7.57
CA SER A 100 14.76 -2.49 6.91
C SER A 100 15.00 -3.31 5.63
N TYR A 101 14.25 -4.40 5.45
CA TYR A 101 14.32 -5.29 4.30
C TYR A 101 12.97 -5.29 3.61
N VAL A 102 12.89 -4.71 2.41
CA VAL A 102 11.62 -4.63 1.67
C VAL A 102 11.42 -5.94 0.90
N ILE A 103 10.30 -6.62 1.16
CA ILE A 103 9.90 -7.81 0.43
C ILE A 103 8.89 -7.40 -0.63
N ARG A 104 9.24 -7.67 -1.90
CA ARG A 104 8.38 -7.45 -3.05
C ARG A 104 7.68 -8.75 -3.41
N ALA A 105 6.65 -9.09 -2.64
CA ALA A 105 5.82 -10.27 -2.91
C ALA A 105 4.58 -9.86 -3.70
N THR A 106 4.32 -10.55 -4.80
CA THR A 106 3.13 -10.36 -5.65
C THR A 106 1.97 -11.27 -5.25
N THR A 107 2.28 -12.36 -4.54
CA THR A 107 1.31 -13.34 -4.07
C THR A 107 1.51 -13.67 -2.60
N VAL A 108 0.47 -14.20 -1.96
CA VAL A 108 0.53 -14.61 -0.55
C VAL A 108 1.55 -15.74 -0.37
N ASP A 109 1.52 -16.75 -1.24
CA ASP A 109 2.43 -17.90 -1.15
C ASP A 109 3.90 -17.48 -1.32
N GLU A 110 4.17 -16.50 -2.19
CA GLU A 110 5.51 -15.93 -2.35
C GLU A 110 5.99 -15.25 -1.05
N LEU A 111 5.12 -14.47 -0.41
CA LEU A 111 5.44 -13.82 0.88
C LEU A 111 5.75 -14.87 1.95
N PHE A 112 4.91 -15.89 2.09
CA PHE A 112 5.10 -16.98 3.05
C PHE A 112 6.42 -17.71 2.79
N ASN A 113 6.66 -18.08 1.53
CA ASN A 113 7.90 -18.73 1.13
C ASN A 113 9.16 -17.87 1.44
N VAL A 114 9.09 -16.55 1.31
CA VAL A 114 10.20 -15.66 1.66
C VAL A 114 10.42 -15.56 3.17
N VAL A 115 9.34 -15.46 3.95
CA VAL A 115 9.38 -15.31 5.41
C VAL A 115 9.77 -16.61 6.10
N GLU A 116 9.06 -17.71 5.83
CA GLU A 116 9.26 -19.01 6.48
C GLU A 116 10.65 -19.60 6.20
N ASN A 117 11.14 -19.45 4.96
CA ASN A 117 12.48 -19.93 4.59
C ASN A 117 13.58 -18.90 4.86
N ASN A 118 13.28 -17.81 5.58
CA ASN A 118 14.23 -16.73 5.89
C ASN A 118 14.99 -16.16 4.68
N LYS A 119 14.41 -16.22 3.47
CA LYS A 119 15.04 -15.73 2.23
C LYS A 119 15.26 -14.22 2.28
N TRP A 120 14.48 -13.52 3.10
CA TRP A 120 14.61 -12.08 3.33
C TRP A 120 15.97 -11.67 3.88
N VAL A 121 16.70 -12.56 4.56
CA VAL A 121 18.06 -12.28 5.09
C VAL A 121 19.06 -12.02 3.96
N ASN A 122 18.83 -12.63 2.79
CA ASN A 122 19.67 -12.45 1.60
C ASN A 122 19.33 -11.18 0.82
N LEU A 123 18.23 -10.50 1.14
CA LEU A 123 17.89 -9.23 0.53
C LEU A 123 18.84 -8.14 1.00
N LYS A 124 19.18 -7.22 0.10
CA LYS A 124 19.95 -6.04 0.49
C LYS A 124 19.05 -5.16 1.37
N PRO A 125 19.48 -4.78 2.58
CA PRO A 125 18.73 -3.84 3.39
C PRO A 125 18.64 -2.50 2.67
N PHE A 126 17.58 -1.74 2.97
CA PHE A 126 17.43 -0.38 2.51
C PHE A 126 18.64 0.47 2.95
N TYR A 127 19.10 1.37 2.09
CA TYR A 127 20.27 2.20 2.34
C TYR A 127 20.13 2.95 3.67
N ALA A 128 21.21 3.03 4.46
CA ALA A 128 21.19 3.61 5.80
C ALA A 128 20.67 5.06 5.85
N LEU A 129 20.87 5.83 4.78
CA LEU A 129 20.36 7.19 4.63
C LEU A 129 18.83 7.27 4.76
N PHE A 130 18.14 6.21 4.32
CA PHE A 130 16.69 6.12 4.29
C PHE A 130 16.13 5.28 5.44
N ASN A 131 16.89 5.11 6.53
CA ASN A 131 16.36 4.53 7.74
C ASN A 131 15.29 5.48 8.32
N PRO A 132 14.10 5.01 8.73
CA PRO A 132 13.02 5.85 9.28
C PRO A 132 13.43 6.82 10.40
N THR A 133 14.55 6.56 11.07
CA THR A 133 15.06 7.37 12.19
C THR A 133 15.94 8.55 11.77
N THR A 134 16.41 8.62 10.51
CA THR A 134 17.33 9.68 10.09
C THR A 134 16.61 11.02 9.94
N TYR A 135 17.36 12.12 10.09
CA TYR A 135 16.84 13.46 9.88
C TYR A 135 16.39 13.68 8.43
N PHE A 136 17.13 13.11 7.46
CA PHE A 136 16.75 13.13 6.06
C PHE A 136 15.36 12.53 5.83
N THR A 137 15.09 11.38 6.47
CA THR A 137 13.78 10.73 6.37
C THR A 137 12.65 11.52 6.99
N LYS A 138 12.90 12.22 8.10
CA LYS A 138 11.88 13.11 8.69
C LYS A 138 11.51 14.25 7.75
N ILE A 139 12.50 14.90 7.13
CA ILE A 139 12.26 15.97 6.16
C ILE A 139 11.52 15.42 4.94
N TYR A 140 11.99 14.30 4.39
CA TYR A 140 11.35 13.67 3.25
C TYR A 140 9.90 13.30 3.56
N ALA A 141 9.66 12.67 4.71
CA ALA A 141 8.32 12.27 5.12
C ALA A 141 7.39 13.47 5.25
N TYR A 142 7.89 14.63 5.68
CA TYR A 142 7.12 15.87 5.70
C TYR A 142 6.75 16.35 4.29
N PHE A 143 7.70 16.41 3.35
CA PHE A 143 7.41 16.77 1.97
C PHE A 143 6.46 15.79 1.31
N TYR A 144 6.65 14.50 1.56
CA TYR A 144 5.82 13.45 0.97
C TYR A 144 4.40 13.46 1.56
N PHE A 145 4.26 13.72 2.86
CA PHE A 145 2.97 13.96 3.50
C PHE A 145 2.24 15.14 2.86
N LEU A 146 2.91 16.28 2.65
CA LEU A 146 2.31 17.43 1.97
C LEU A 146 1.92 17.10 0.53
N PHE A 147 2.78 16.38 -0.20
CA PHE A 147 2.48 15.93 -1.56
C PHE A 147 1.26 15.01 -1.60
N TYR A 148 1.17 14.04 -0.68
CA TYR A 148 0.02 13.15 -0.56
C TYR A 148 -1.27 13.94 -0.37
N TYR A 149 -1.31 14.87 0.59
CA TYR A 149 -2.48 15.73 0.82
C TYR A 149 -2.85 16.56 -0.41
N PHE A 150 -1.85 17.08 -1.12
CA PHE A 150 -2.08 17.84 -2.35
C PHE A 150 -2.68 16.96 -3.46
N ILE A 151 -2.16 15.75 -3.66
CA ILE A 151 -2.69 14.79 -4.65
C ILE A 151 -4.08 14.32 -4.26
N GLU A 152 -4.34 14.05 -2.99
CA GLU A 152 -5.67 13.67 -2.49
C GLU A 152 -6.68 14.79 -2.75
N TYR A 153 -6.34 16.03 -2.38
CA TYR A 153 -7.17 17.20 -2.67
C TYR A 153 -7.42 17.38 -4.18
N LEU A 154 -6.39 17.21 -5.01
CA LEU A 154 -6.52 17.30 -6.46
C LEU A 154 -7.41 16.18 -7.01
N SER A 155 -7.30 14.97 -6.48
CA SER A 155 -8.10 13.82 -6.89
C SER A 155 -9.58 14.04 -6.57
N ASP A 156 -9.88 14.45 -5.34
CA ASP A 156 -11.24 14.82 -4.92
C ASP A 156 -11.81 16.00 -5.73
N TYR A 157 -10.95 16.92 -6.18
CA TYR A 157 -11.33 18.00 -7.09
C TYR A 157 -11.65 17.49 -8.49
N ILE A 158 -10.80 16.63 -9.06
CA ILE A 158 -10.99 16.03 -10.40
C ILE A 158 -12.28 15.21 -10.45
N GLU A 159 -12.59 14.45 -9.39
CA GLU A 159 -13.82 13.65 -9.31
C GLU A 159 -15.09 14.53 -9.35
N LYS A 160 -15.00 15.80 -8.95
CA LYS A 160 -16.11 16.77 -9.02
C LYS A 160 -16.20 17.47 -10.38
N VAL A 161 -15.20 17.34 -11.25
CA VAL A 161 -15.21 17.98 -12.57
C VAL A 161 -16.25 17.25 -13.44
N PRO A 162 -17.22 17.98 -14.03
CA PRO A 162 -18.20 17.36 -14.91
C PRO A 162 -17.52 16.65 -16.09
N SER A 163 -18.01 15.46 -16.43
CA SER A 163 -17.45 14.65 -17.51
C SER A 163 -17.46 15.37 -18.86
N CYS A 164 -18.39 16.30 -19.09
CA CYS A 164 -18.42 17.13 -20.29
C CYS A 164 -17.17 18.04 -20.42
N VAL A 165 -16.64 18.55 -19.30
CA VAL A 165 -15.43 19.38 -19.29
C VAL A 165 -14.20 18.53 -19.62
N VAL A 166 -14.06 17.38 -18.96
CA VAL A 166 -12.95 16.45 -19.20
C VAL A 166 -12.94 15.98 -20.65
N ASN A 167 -14.10 15.56 -21.18
CA ASN A 167 -14.25 15.12 -22.56
C ASN A 167 -13.99 16.25 -23.56
N GLY A 168 -14.38 17.48 -23.23
CA GLY A 168 -14.09 18.67 -24.04
C GLY A 168 -12.59 18.94 -24.15
N ILE A 169 -11.86 18.91 -23.02
CA ILE A 169 -10.40 19.06 -23.00
C ILE A 169 -9.72 17.95 -23.79
N LEU A 170 -10.12 16.69 -23.59
CA LEU A 170 -9.56 15.55 -24.33
C LEU A 170 -9.80 15.67 -25.83
N THR A 171 -11.01 16.07 -26.23
CA THR A 171 -11.35 16.29 -27.64
C THR A 171 -10.50 17.39 -28.25
N PHE A 172 -10.31 18.51 -27.53
CA PHE A 172 -9.44 19.59 -27.98
C PHE A 172 -7.99 19.12 -28.18
N ILE A 173 -7.45 18.33 -27.23
CA ILE A 173 -6.10 17.75 -27.35
C ILE A 173 -6.00 16.82 -28.56
N ILE A 174 -6.99 15.95 -28.78
CA ILE A 174 -7.01 15.03 -29.93
C ILE A 174 -7.08 15.83 -31.24
N CYS A 175 -7.97 16.83 -31.35
CA CYS A 175 -8.06 17.70 -32.51
C CYS A 175 -6.73 18.41 -32.79
N TYR A 176 -6.09 18.94 -31.75
CA TYR A 176 -4.77 19.57 -31.85
C TYR A 176 -3.72 18.59 -32.39
N LEU A 177 -3.64 17.38 -31.82
CA LEU A 177 -2.71 16.35 -32.28
C LEU A 177 -2.93 15.95 -33.74
N VAL A 178 -4.19 15.78 -34.16
CA VAL A 178 -4.54 15.47 -35.56
C VAL A 178 -4.09 16.60 -36.50
N ILE A 179 -4.38 17.86 -36.15
CA ILE A 179 -3.94 19.03 -36.93
C ILE A 179 -2.41 19.09 -37.00
N SER A 180 -1.71 18.86 -35.89
CA SER A 180 -0.25 18.83 -35.85
C SER A 180 0.32 17.75 -36.77
N ILE A 181 -0.25 16.55 -36.77
CA ILE A 181 0.18 15.45 -37.65
C ILE A 181 -0.03 15.82 -39.12
N VAL A 182 -1.21 16.34 -39.48
CA VAL A 182 -1.50 16.77 -40.87
C VAL A 182 -0.51 17.84 -41.33
N ASN A 183 -0.21 18.82 -40.49
CA ASN A 183 0.75 19.88 -40.81
C ASN A 183 2.17 19.35 -41.04
N ILE A 184 2.61 18.34 -40.29
CA ILE A 184 3.91 17.70 -40.48
C ILE A 184 3.99 17.02 -41.86
N PHE A 185 2.93 16.33 -42.28
CA PHE A 185 2.90 15.65 -43.58
C PHE A 185 2.71 16.62 -44.76
N LYS A 186 2.03 17.75 -44.57
CA LYS A 186 1.84 18.76 -45.61
C LYS A 186 3.12 19.56 -45.93
N ASN A 187 4.04 19.68 -44.97
CA ASN A 187 5.31 20.39 -45.12
C ASN A 187 6.47 19.48 -45.59
N LYS A 188 6.17 18.25 -46.01
CA LYS A 188 7.09 17.34 -46.70
C LYS A 188 6.70 17.23 -48.16
#